data_AF-A0A1W0A3L3-F1
#
_entry.id   AF-A0A1W0A3L3-F1
#
_cell.length_a   1.000
_cell.length_b   1.000
_cell.length_c   1.000
_cell.angle_alpha   90.00
_cell.angle_beta   90.00
_cell.angle_gamma   90.00
#
_symmetry.space_group_name_H-M   'P 1'
#
loop_
_entity.id
_entity.type
_entity.pdbx_description
1 polymer ?
#
loop_
_entity_poly.entity_id
_entity_poly.type
_entity_poly.pdbx_seq_one_letter_code
_entity_poly.pdbx_strand_id
1 'polypeptide(L)'
;MIGWHEWVVVLGMTNVRSFLTNELEMLQEIKEADIVLENEIDSKHLERYQSWKLDSNKMKSLIQAESKGMEALERVKEDENMQVEFYASGKRGMLFVNQEKTKLIKVQKFNDHGVQVIEKECKWLEIVNRMDIGPRLLKSGNGYLMCEFLVGGLDAIAFLKHPNVTRSHVVWFLKNILYQCFTLDVFGINKAEMTHPMRHIIVHNGRVVFVDFEKCTYGQQRRNVTQICQFLASPRVVAAVTAKGHSMAIDKLRLATKQYKMKPNSKTFDTILQTLRLNN
;
A
#
# COMPACT_ATOMS: atom_id res chain seq x y z
N MET A 1 -6.95 -26.38 5.44
CA MET A 1 -6.88 -25.50 4.24
C MET A 1 -8.29 -25.06 3.95
N ILE A 2 -8.60 -23.79 4.23
CA ILE A 2 -9.93 -23.26 3.98
C ILE A 2 -9.97 -22.79 2.51
N GLY A 3 -10.85 -23.40 1.71
CA GLY A 3 -10.98 -23.13 0.28
C GLY A 3 -11.53 -21.73 0.00
N TRP A 4 -11.22 -21.19 -1.18
CA TRP A 4 -11.70 -19.87 -1.66
C TRP A 4 -13.21 -19.64 -1.50
N HIS A 5 -14.02 -20.69 -1.47
CA HIS A 5 -15.48 -20.61 -1.32
C HIS A 5 -15.96 -20.29 0.10
N GLU A 6 -15.18 -20.56 1.15
CA GLU A 6 -15.54 -20.21 2.53
C GLU A 6 -15.38 -18.69 2.80
N TRP A 7 -14.54 -17.99 2.03
CA TRP A 7 -14.37 -16.52 2.10
C TRP A 7 -15.64 -15.75 1.73
N VAL A 8 -16.41 -16.28 0.78
CA VAL A 8 -17.69 -15.71 0.33
C VAL A 8 -18.75 -15.79 1.45
N VAL A 9 -18.71 -16.87 2.23
CA VAL A 9 -19.67 -17.13 3.31
C VAL A 9 -19.37 -16.28 4.55
N VAL A 10 -18.09 -16.06 4.88
CA VAL A 10 -17.68 -15.25 6.05
C VAL A 10 -17.97 -13.75 5.86
N LEU A 11 -17.91 -13.24 4.64
CA LEU A 11 -18.09 -11.81 4.38
C LEU A 11 -19.56 -11.40 4.21
N GLY A 12 -20.50 -12.35 4.00
CA GLY A 12 -21.94 -12.05 3.87
C GLY A 12 -22.27 -11.03 2.76
N MET A 13 -21.31 -10.71 1.90
CA MET A 13 -21.43 -9.79 0.79
C MET A 13 -21.55 -10.66 -0.46
N THR A 14 -22.72 -10.64 -1.08
CA THR A 14 -23.01 -11.30 -2.38
C THR A 14 -22.03 -10.92 -3.50
N ASN A 15 -21.19 -9.91 -3.29
CA ASN A 15 -20.46 -9.24 -4.36
C ASN A 15 -18.97 -9.00 -4.12
N VAL A 16 -18.26 -9.66 -3.20
CA VAL A 16 -16.78 -9.47 -3.11
C VAL A 16 -16.10 -9.86 -4.43
N ARG A 17 -16.54 -10.97 -5.03
CA ARG A 17 -16.03 -11.42 -6.34
C ARG A 17 -16.46 -10.47 -7.46
N SER A 18 -17.77 -10.15 -7.56
CA SER A 18 -18.25 -9.18 -8.57
C SER A 18 -17.63 -7.79 -8.41
N PHE A 19 -17.17 -7.40 -7.22
CA PHE A 19 -16.61 -6.08 -6.96
C PHE A 19 -15.13 -6.03 -7.38
N LEU A 20 -14.41 -7.14 -7.19
CA LEU A 20 -13.06 -7.35 -7.73
C LEU A 20 -13.07 -7.73 -9.23
N THR A 21 -14.21 -8.18 -9.80
CA THR A 21 -14.32 -8.56 -11.22
C THR A 21 -15.18 -7.62 -12.09
N ASN A 22 -16.08 -6.80 -11.54
CA ASN A 22 -16.73 -5.66 -12.24
C ASN A 22 -15.74 -4.54 -12.54
N GLU A 23 -14.50 -4.72 -12.09
CA GLU A 23 -13.36 -4.12 -12.72
C GLU A 23 -13.41 -4.29 -14.24
N LEU A 24 -13.86 -5.38 -14.90
CA LEU A 24 -13.72 -5.46 -16.36
C LEU A 24 -14.48 -4.39 -17.19
N GLU A 25 -15.70 -4.00 -16.81
CA GLU A 25 -16.45 -2.94 -17.52
C GLU A 25 -15.98 -1.53 -17.11
N MET A 26 -15.69 -1.32 -15.83
CA MET A 26 -15.16 -0.03 -15.34
C MET A 26 -13.67 0.15 -15.72
N LEU A 27 -12.92 -0.94 -15.86
CA LEU A 27 -11.58 -1.04 -16.44
C LEU A 27 -11.65 -0.99 -17.95
N GLN A 28 -12.76 -1.28 -18.63
CA GLN A 28 -12.88 -0.95 -20.05
C GLN A 28 -12.98 0.57 -20.20
N GLU A 29 -13.77 1.26 -19.39
CA GLU A 29 -13.75 2.73 -19.33
C GLU A 29 -12.42 3.31 -18.83
N ILE A 30 -11.71 2.67 -17.87
CA ILE A 30 -10.40 3.10 -17.35
C ILE A 30 -9.22 2.61 -18.22
N LYS A 31 -9.37 1.57 -19.05
CA LYS A 31 -8.38 1.17 -20.07
C LYS A 31 -8.55 1.97 -21.36
N GLU A 32 -9.77 2.40 -21.69
CA GLU A 32 -10.02 3.35 -22.78
C GLU A 32 -9.62 4.77 -22.38
N ALA A 33 -9.73 5.12 -21.10
CA ALA A 33 -9.11 6.31 -20.53
C ALA A 33 -7.73 5.96 -19.95
N ASP A 34 -6.75 5.71 -20.83
CA ASP A 34 -5.33 5.52 -20.50
C ASP A 34 -4.91 6.29 -19.23
N ILE A 35 -4.83 5.59 -18.09
CA ILE A 35 -3.88 5.96 -17.03
C ILE A 35 -2.51 5.40 -17.45
N VAL A 36 -2.12 5.66 -18.70
CA VAL A 36 -0.72 5.92 -19.01
C VAL A 36 -0.51 7.32 -18.46
N LEU A 37 -0.09 7.38 -17.20
CA LEU A 37 0.52 8.60 -16.65
C LEU A 37 1.81 8.79 -17.46
N GLU A 38 1.69 9.43 -18.63
CA GLU A 38 2.82 9.74 -19.49
C GLU A 38 3.87 10.48 -18.65
N ASN A 39 5.00 9.77 -18.49
CA ASN A 39 6.35 10.25 -18.31
C ASN A 39 6.54 11.74 -18.02
N GLU A 40 6.28 12.13 -16.77
CA GLU A 40 7.27 12.94 -16.06
C GLU A 40 7.66 12.17 -14.82
N ILE A 41 8.89 11.64 -14.83
CA ILE A 41 9.55 11.05 -13.67
C ILE A 41 9.92 12.20 -12.73
N ASP A 42 8.93 12.95 -12.24
CA ASP A 42 9.10 13.92 -11.18
C ASP A 42 8.43 13.39 -9.92
N SER A 43 8.83 12.17 -9.56
CA SER A 43 8.56 11.67 -8.23
C SER A 43 9.36 12.54 -7.27
N LYS A 44 8.68 13.24 -6.36
CA LYS A 44 9.31 13.94 -5.23
C LYS A 44 10.29 13.06 -4.44
N HIS A 45 10.15 11.74 -4.55
CA HIS A 45 11.13 10.78 -4.02
C HIS A 45 12.43 10.76 -4.82
N LEU A 46 12.38 10.82 -6.15
CA LEU A 46 13.54 10.93 -7.04
C LEU A 46 14.23 12.30 -6.90
N GLU A 47 13.47 13.41 -6.84
CA GLU A 47 14.05 14.74 -6.59
C GLU A 47 14.78 14.79 -5.23
N ARG A 48 14.14 14.26 -4.17
CA ARG A 48 14.74 14.18 -2.83
C ARG A 48 15.96 13.27 -2.81
N TYR A 49 15.96 12.21 -3.60
CA TYR A 49 17.09 11.29 -3.78
C TYR A 49 18.24 11.94 -4.55
N GLN A 50 17.97 12.67 -5.63
CA GLN A 50 18.96 13.45 -6.37
C GLN A 50 19.60 14.52 -5.47
N SER A 51 18.79 15.15 -4.61
CA SER A 51 19.26 16.05 -3.55
C SER A 51 20.24 15.37 -2.57
N TRP A 52 20.09 14.07 -2.30
CA TRP A 52 21.00 13.32 -1.42
C TRP A 52 22.26 12.83 -2.13
N LYS A 53 22.20 12.59 -3.45
CA LYS A 53 23.38 12.27 -4.28
C LYS A 53 24.41 13.41 -4.28
N LEU A 54 23.99 14.65 -4.06
CA LEU A 54 24.87 15.82 -3.98
C LEU A 54 25.68 15.90 -2.67
N ASP A 55 25.36 15.08 -1.66
CA ASP A 55 26.08 15.03 -0.38
C ASP A 55 26.67 13.63 -0.14
N SER A 56 27.92 13.45 -0.57
CA SER A 56 28.66 12.19 -0.49
C SER A 56 28.87 11.67 0.94
N ASN A 57 28.90 12.56 1.93
CA ASN A 57 29.07 12.18 3.35
C ASN A 57 27.77 11.65 3.93
N LYS A 58 26.64 12.23 3.54
CA LYS A 58 25.29 11.75 3.91
C LYS A 58 24.95 10.43 3.24
N MET A 59 25.40 10.20 2.00
CA MET A 59 25.27 8.89 1.37
C MET A 59 26.03 7.80 2.12
N LYS A 60 27.30 8.02 2.50
CA LYS A 60 28.08 7.03 3.26
C LYS A 60 27.44 6.65 4.60
N SER A 61 26.87 7.61 5.34
CA SER A 61 26.17 7.33 6.60
C SER A 61 24.78 6.70 6.43
N LEU A 62 24.12 6.94 5.29
CA LEU A 62 22.83 6.32 4.95
C LEU A 62 22.97 4.88 4.42
N ILE A 63 24.12 4.53 3.85
CA ILE A 63 24.42 3.25 3.17
C ILE A 63 25.13 2.23 4.09
N GLN A 64 25.30 2.51 5.39
CA GLN A 64 25.77 1.49 6.34
C GLN A 64 24.70 0.40 6.55
N ALA A 65 24.67 -0.56 5.63
CA ALA A 65 23.94 -1.80 5.77
C ALA A 65 24.65 -2.73 6.76
N GLU A 66 23.88 -3.63 7.38
CA GLU A 66 24.48 -4.73 8.13
C GLU A 66 25.21 -5.64 7.14
N SER A 67 26.31 -6.26 7.57
CA SER A 67 27.07 -7.21 6.74
C SER A 67 26.15 -8.28 6.14
N LYS A 68 25.23 -8.83 6.95
CA LYS A 68 24.22 -9.80 6.50
C LYS A 68 23.29 -9.27 5.42
N GLY A 69 22.88 -8.00 5.52
CA GLY A 69 22.02 -7.36 4.51
C GLY A 69 22.74 -7.18 3.17
N MET A 70 24.03 -6.83 3.22
CA MET A 70 24.86 -6.73 2.00
C MET A 70 25.20 -8.09 1.42
N GLU A 71 25.53 -9.08 2.25
CA GLU A 71 25.73 -10.47 1.82
C GLU A 71 24.46 -11.04 1.16
N ALA A 72 23.28 -10.70 1.70
CA ALA A 72 22.01 -11.06 1.08
C ALA A 72 21.80 -10.37 -0.26
N LEU A 73 22.16 -9.08 -0.38
CA LEU A 73 22.09 -8.35 -1.65
C LEU A 73 22.98 -8.99 -2.73
N GLU A 74 24.24 -9.29 -2.39
CA GLU A 74 25.19 -9.90 -3.34
C GLU A 74 24.73 -11.29 -3.78
N ARG A 75 24.25 -12.13 -2.86
CA ARG A 75 23.60 -13.41 -3.22
C ARG A 75 22.48 -13.23 -4.23
N VAL A 76 21.58 -12.28 -4.01
CA VAL A 76 20.43 -12.08 -4.90
C VAL A 76 20.87 -11.57 -6.27
N LYS A 77 21.87 -10.70 -6.33
CA LYS A 77 22.46 -10.23 -7.60
C LYS A 77 23.05 -11.38 -8.40
N GLU A 78 23.78 -12.28 -7.74
CA GLU A 78 24.37 -13.48 -8.35
C GLU A 78 23.30 -14.48 -8.80
N ASP A 79 22.39 -14.87 -7.89
CA ASP A 79 21.33 -15.86 -8.15
C ASP A 79 20.42 -15.46 -9.32
N GLU A 80 20.11 -14.17 -9.45
CA GLU A 80 19.21 -13.65 -10.47
C GLU A 80 19.94 -13.04 -11.67
N ASN A 81 21.28 -13.09 -11.67
CA ASN A 81 22.15 -12.46 -12.66
C ASN A 81 21.72 -11.02 -12.99
N MET A 82 21.54 -10.19 -11.95
CA MET A 82 21.00 -8.83 -12.09
C MET A 82 21.92 -7.76 -11.53
N GLN A 83 21.94 -6.62 -12.23
CA GLN A 83 22.54 -5.38 -11.72
C GLN A 83 21.48 -4.53 -11.04
N VAL A 84 21.85 -3.95 -9.90
CA VAL A 84 20.94 -3.15 -9.07
C VAL A 84 21.56 -1.82 -8.69
N GLU A 85 20.74 -0.80 -8.57
CA GLU A 85 21.11 0.53 -8.09
C GLU A 85 20.40 0.84 -6.78
N PHE A 86 21.07 1.59 -5.91
CA PHE A 86 20.47 2.06 -4.67
C PHE A 86 19.32 3.02 -4.97
N TYR A 87 18.14 2.75 -4.43
CA TYR A 87 16.92 3.53 -4.65
C TYR A 87 16.59 4.43 -3.46
N ALA A 88 16.57 3.87 -2.25
CA ALA A 88 16.24 4.63 -1.05
C ALA A 88 16.72 3.93 0.22
N SER A 89 16.87 4.69 1.31
CA SER A 89 17.08 4.14 2.65
C SER A 89 15.94 4.57 3.56
N GLY A 90 15.37 3.60 4.27
CA GLY A 90 14.46 3.84 5.39
C GLY A 90 15.18 3.75 6.73
N LYS A 91 14.39 3.77 7.82
CA LYS A 91 14.91 3.60 9.19
C LYS A 91 15.56 2.22 9.40
N ARG A 92 15.00 1.17 8.78
CA ARG A 92 15.34 -0.23 9.07
C ARG A 92 15.77 -1.06 7.87
N GLY A 93 15.65 -0.52 6.66
CA GLY A 93 16.06 -1.21 5.45
C GLY A 93 16.55 -0.27 4.37
N MET A 94 17.32 -0.83 3.46
CA MET A 94 17.78 -0.20 2.23
C MET A 94 17.09 -0.84 1.05
N LEU A 95 16.73 -0.02 0.07
CA LEU A 95 16.00 -0.40 -1.12
C LEU A 95 16.91 -0.25 -2.33
N PHE A 96 16.94 -1.28 -3.16
CA PHE A 96 17.65 -1.35 -4.42
C PHE A 96 16.66 -1.69 -5.52
N VAL A 97 16.88 -1.19 -6.72
CA VAL A 97 16.06 -1.52 -7.89
C VAL A 97 16.95 -2.08 -8.99
N ASN A 98 16.44 -3.02 -9.77
CA ASN A 98 17.17 -3.49 -10.95
C ASN A 98 17.19 -2.41 -12.05
N GLN A 99 18.10 -2.54 -13.01
CA GLN A 99 18.26 -1.57 -14.11
C GLN A 99 16.98 -1.36 -14.94
N GLU A 100 16.19 -2.42 -15.11
CA GLU A 100 14.91 -2.37 -15.85
C GLU A 100 13.80 -1.66 -15.08
N LYS A 101 14.01 -1.35 -13.79
CA LYS A 101 13.01 -0.77 -12.88
C LYS A 101 11.72 -1.60 -12.81
N THR A 102 11.87 -2.91 -12.71
CA THR A 102 10.77 -3.87 -12.58
C THR A 102 10.77 -4.60 -11.24
N LYS A 103 11.92 -4.69 -10.57
CA LYS A 103 12.11 -5.40 -9.30
C LYS A 103 12.70 -4.47 -8.25
N LEU A 104 12.16 -4.55 -7.03
CA LEU A 104 12.67 -3.88 -5.83
C LEU A 104 13.22 -4.92 -4.88
N ILE A 105 14.44 -4.72 -4.40
CA ILE A 105 15.06 -5.52 -3.35
C ILE A 105 15.18 -4.67 -2.10
N LYS A 106 14.61 -5.13 -1.00
CA LYS A 106 14.79 -4.57 0.34
C LYS A 106 15.74 -5.46 1.12
N VAL A 107 16.77 -4.85 1.71
CA VAL A 107 17.74 -5.51 2.60
C VAL A 107 17.81 -4.77 3.94
N GLN A 108 18.24 -5.47 5.00
CA GLN A 108 18.23 -4.91 6.35
C GLN A 108 19.37 -3.91 6.54
N LYS A 109 19.06 -2.77 7.18
CA LYS A 109 20.05 -1.78 7.59
C LYS A 109 20.64 -2.15 8.96
N PHE A 110 21.92 -1.84 9.19
CA PHE A 110 22.56 -2.05 10.49
C PHE A 110 21.81 -1.28 11.58
N ASN A 111 21.26 -1.99 12.56
CA ASN A 111 20.62 -1.40 13.73
C ASN A 111 20.49 -2.39 14.91
N ASP A 112 20.51 -1.86 16.13
CA ASP A 112 20.37 -2.59 17.40
C ASP A 112 18.96 -3.19 17.65
N HIS A 113 18.13 -3.32 16.62
CA HIS A 113 16.70 -3.66 16.75
C HIS A 113 16.39 -5.16 16.61
N GLY A 114 17.40 -6.02 16.59
CA GLY A 114 17.24 -7.48 16.57
C GLY A 114 17.09 -8.08 15.17
N VAL A 115 17.30 -9.40 15.10
CA VAL A 115 17.79 -10.14 13.90
C VAL A 115 16.69 -10.56 12.89
N GLN A 116 15.44 -10.07 12.94
CA GLN A 116 14.37 -10.64 12.09
C GLN A 116 13.33 -9.66 11.51
N VAL A 117 13.71 -8.40 11.28
CA VAL A 117 12.77 -7.39 10.79
C VAL A 117 12.32 -7.69 9.35
N ILE A 118 13.26 -8.08 8.48
CA ILE A 118 12.95 -8.38 7.08
C ILE A 118 12.18 -9.69 6.95
N GLU A 119 12.54 -10.73 7.70
CA GLU A 119 11.90 -12.05 7.64
C GLU A 119 10.45 -11.94 8.09
N LYS A 120 10.20 -11.12 9.11
CA LYS A 120 8.84 -10.80 9.54
C LYS A 120 8.06 -10.10 8.43
N GLU A 121 8.65 -9.10 7.77
CA GLU A 121 8.00 -8.40 6.67
C GLU A 121 7.74 -9.32 5.46
N CYS A 122 8.67 -10.22 5.13
CA CYS A 122 8.49 -11.23 4.09
C CYS A 122 7.26 -12.09 4.37
N LYS A 123 7.17 -12.66 5.58
CA LYS A 123 6.01 -13.48 6.00
C LYS A 123 4.71 -12.71 5.89
N TRP A 124 4.70 -11.43 6.28
CA TRP A 124 3.51 -10.60 6.13
C TRP A 124 3.16 -10.34 4.68
N LEU A 125 4.13 -10.02 3.83
CA LEU A 125 3.90 -9.79 2.42
C LEU A 125 3.34 -11.05 1.74
N GLU A 126 3.88 -12.23 2.06
CA GLU A 126 3.37 -13.53 1.60
C GLU A 126 1.90 -13.75 1.99
N ILE A 127 1.51 -13.37 3.20
CA ILE A 127 0.13 -13.49 3.69
C ILE A 127 -0.79 -12.54 2.93
N VAL A 128 -0.45 -11.24 2.88
CA VAL A 128 -1.32 -10.21 2.28
C VAL A 128 -1.41 -10.31 0.76
N ASN A 129 -0.37 -10.81 0.08
CA ASN A 129 -0.43 -11.11 -1.35
C ASN A 129 -1.48 -12.18 -1.70
N ARG A 130 -1.79 -13.12 -0.79
CA ARG A 130 -2.89 -14.08 -1.01
C ARG A 130 -4.28 -13.43 -1.02
N MET A 131 -4.37 -12.20 -0.52
CA MET A 131 -5.58 -11.36 -0.53
C MET A 131 -5.49 -10.28 -1.62
N ASP A 132 -4.50 -10.35 -2.52
CA ASP A 132 -4.19 -9.32 -3.52
C ASP A 132 -3.92 -7.93 -2.90
N ILE A 133 -3.34 -7.94 -1.71
CA ILE A 133 -2.92 -6.73 -0.99
C ILE A 133 -1.40 -6.63 -1.05
N GLY A 134 -0.92 -5.44 -1.39
CA GLY A 134 0.50 -5.10 -1.40
C GLY A 134 1.26 -5.54 -2.66
N PRO A 135 2.54 -5.15 -2.77
CA PRO A 135 3.33 -5.45 -3.97
C PRO A 135 3.53 -6.96 -4.09
N ARG A 136 3.45 -7.48 -5.31
CA ARG A 136 3.70 -8.88 -5.60
C ARG A 136 5.10 -9.27 -5.16
N LEU A 137 5.18 -10.19 -4.20
CA LEU A 137 6.39 -10.86 -3.80
C LEU A 137 6.89 -11.73 -4.96
N LEU A 138 8.17 -11.56 -5.29
CA LEU A 138 8.85 -12.37 -6.31
C LEU A 138 9.72 -13.43 -5.66
N LYS A 139 10.46 -13.06 -4.62
CA LYS A 139 11.35 -13.94 -3.87
C LYS A 139 11.60 -13.36 -2.48
N SER A 140 11.78 -14.23 -1.49
CA SER A 140 12.17 -13.86 -0.13
C SER A 140 13.27 -14.81 0.34
N GLY A 141 14.09 -14.35 1.28
CA GLY A 141 15.13 -15.18 1.87
C GLY A 141 15.75 -14.54 3.10
N ASN A 142 16.78 -15.19 3.64
CA ASN A 142 17.49 -14.68 4.80
C ASN A 142 18.15 -13.33 4.47
N GLY A 143 17.71 -12.27 5.17
CA GLY A 143 18.22 -10.91 5.02
C GLY A 143 17.70 -10.11 3.82
N TYR A 144 16.77 -10.64 3.01
CA TYR A 144 16.18 -9.87 1.91
C TYR A 144 14.71 -10.18 1.58
N LEU A 145 14.08 -9.20 0.95
CA LEU A 145 12.76 -9.25 0.34
C LEU A 145 12.85 -8.71 -1.10
N MET A 146 12.40 -9.46 -2.10
CA MET A 146 12.31 -9.01 -3.48
C MET A 146 10.86 -9.01 -3.97
N CYS A 147 10.37 -7.86 -4.43
CA CYS A 147 9.00 -7.68 -4.93
C CYS A 147 8.96 -6.86 -6.22
N GLU A 148 7.76 -6.75 -6.83
CA GLU A 148 7.56 -5.85 -7.97
C GLU A 148 7.90 -4.41 -7.61
N PHE A 149 8.58 -3.69 -8.50
CA PHE A 149 8.80 -2.27 -8.36
C PHE A 149 7.65 -1.49 -8.98
N LEU A 150 6.98 -0.67 -8.16
CA LEU A 150 5.83 0.14 -8.56
C LEU A 150 6.28 1.43 -9.25
N VAL A 151 6.99 1.30 -10.37
CA VAL A 151 7.54 2.43 -11.13
C VAL A 151 6.43 3.39 -11.56
N GLY A 152 6.65 4.70 -11.37
CA GLY A 152 5.64 5.72 -11.67
C GLY A 152 4.39 5.70 -10.79
N GLY A 153 4.35 4.84 -9.75
CA GLY A 153 3.24 4.81 -8.81
C GLY A 153 3.08 6.13 -8.04
N LEU A 154 1.83 6.58 -7.89
CA LEU A 154 1.50 7.79 -7.15
C LEU A 154 1.14 7.46 -5.71
N ASP A 155 1.70 8.19 -4.76
CA ASP A 155 1.24 8.13 -3.37
C ASP A 155 -0.24 8.59 -3.27
N ALA A 156 -0.97 8.16 -2.24
CA ALA A 156 -2.41 8.45 -2.10
C ALA A 156 -2.78 9.92 -2.30
N ILE A 157 -1.93 10.85 -1.88
CA ILE A 157 -2.21 12.28 -1.99
C ILE A 157 -1.80 12.84 -3.34
N ALA A 158 -0.68 12.37 -3.88
CA ALA A 158 -0.31 12.68 -5.25
C ALA A 158 -1.43 12.24 -6.22
N PHE A 159 -1.97 11.04 -6.03
CA PHE A 159 -3.11 10.53 -6.80
C PHE A 159 -4.35 11.45 -6.65
N LEU A 160 -4.81 11.71 -5.42
CA LEU A 160 -6.00 12.55 -5.21
C LEU A 160 -5.86 13.98 -5.78
N LYS A 161 -4.63 14.50 -5.89
CA LYS A 161 -4.33 15.82 -6.45
C LYS A 161 -4.04 15.81 -7.95
N HIS A 162 -3.84 14.64 -8.55
CA HIS A 162 -3.42 14.53 -9.94
C HIS A 162 -4.46 15.18 -10.87
N PRO A 163 -4.07 15.98 -11.87
CA PRO A 163 -5.01 16.69 -12.75
C PRO A 163 -6.05 15.77 -13.40
N ASN A 164 -5.60 14.63 -13.94
CA ASN A 164 -6.44 13.68 -14.68
C ASN A 164 -7.35 12.82 -13.77
N VAL A 165 -7.21 12.92 -12.44
CA VAL A 165 -8.09 12.19 -11.52
C VAL A 165 -9.46 12.87 -11.45
N THR A 166 -10.49 12.10 -11.77
CA THR A 166 -11.90 12.50 -11.78
C THR A 166 -12.62 12.06 -10.50
N ARG A 167 -13.89 12.46 -10.35
CA ARG A 167 -14.75 12.00 -9.25
C ARG A 167 -14.84 10.46 -9.18
N SER A 168 -14.98 9.79 -10.32
CA SER A 168 -15.11 8.32 -10.39
C SER A 168 -13.82 7.63 -9.91
N HIS A 169 -12.66 8.14 -10.31
CA HIS A 169 -11.35 7.67 -9.82
C HIS A 169 -11.22 7.81 -8.30
N VAL A 170 -11.70 8.92 -7.73
CA VAL A 170 -11.71 9.10 -6.28
C VAL A 170 -12.63 8.09 -5.60
N VAL A 171 -13.84 7.86 -6.12
CA VAL A 171 -14.77 6.85 -5.58
C VAL A 171 -14.15 5.45 -5.62
N TRP A 172 -13.54 5.07 -6.75
CA TRP A 172 -12.82 3.80 -6.90
C TRP A 172 -11.69 3.67 -5.87
N PHE A 173 -10.86 4.71 -5.72
CA PHE A 173 -9.75 4.71 -4.77
C PHE A 173 -10.23 4.56 -3.32
N LEU A 174 -11.23 5.34 -2.92
CA LEU A 174 -11.81 5.30 -1.57
C LEU A 174 -12.42 3.93 -1.25
N LYS A 175 -13.13 3.32 -2.21
CA LYS A 175 -13.63 1.96 -2.05
C LYS A 175 -12.48 0.98 -1.83
N ASN A 176 -11.49 0.98 -2.72
CA ASN A 176 -10.38 0.03 -2.67
C ASN A 176 -9.62 0.08 -1.34
N ILE A 177 -9.26 1.27 -0.85
CA ILE A 177 -8.56 1.39 0.44
C ILE A 177 -9.43 0.88 1.61
N LEU A 178 -10.74 1.14 1.59
CA LEU A 178 -11.66 0.74 2.66
C LEU A 178 -11.87 -0.77 2.67
N TYR A 179 -12.05 -1.37 1.50
CA TYR A 179 -12.20 -2.82 1.36
C TYR A 179 -10.94 -3.55 1.79
N GLN A 180 -9.75 -3.12 1.34
CA GLN A 180 -8.50 -3.74 1.79
C GLN A 180 -8.33 -3.62 3.31
N CYS A 181 -8.66 -2.48 3.91
CA CYS A 181 -8.65 -2.32 5.36
C CYS A 181 -9.65 -3.23 6.07
N PHE A 182 -10.85 -3.40 5.52
CA PHE A 182 -11.87 -4.28 6.08
C PHE A 182 -11.45 -5.75 5.99
N THR A 183 -10.87 -6.17 4.86
CA THR A 183 -10.27 -7.50 4.69
C THR A 183 -9.22 -7.74 5.77
N LEU A 184 -8.26 -6.83 5.97
CA LEU A 184 -7.25 -6.98 7.03
C LEU A 184 -7.89 -7.11 8.43
N ASP A 185 -8.90 -6.29 8.73
CA ASP A 185 -9.62 -6.34 10.01
C ASP A 185 -10.36 -7.68 10.21
N VAL A 186 -11.00 -8.23 9.17
CA VAL A 186 -11.69 -9.52 9.22
C VAL A 186 -10.71 -10.66 9.55
N PHE A 187 -9.52 -10.63 8.97
CA PHE A 187 -8.46 -11.60 9.21
C PHE A 187 -7.69 -11.36 10.53
N GLY A 188 -8.03 -10.31 11.28
CA GLY A 188 -7.33 -9.95 12.52
C GLY A 188 -5.89 -9.48 12.29
N ILE A 189 -5.59 -8.97 11.09
CA ILE A 189 -4.29 -8.42 10.71
C ILE A 189 -4.32 -6.93 10.96
N ASN A 190 -3.47 -6.43 11.85
CA ASN A 190 -3.31 -4.99 12.07
C ASN A 190 -2.04 -4.50 11.38
N LYS A 191 -2.16 -3.64 10.35
CA LYS A 191 -1.00 -3.10 9.64
C LYS A 191 -0.19 -2.13 10.49
N ALA A 192 -0.82 -1.50 11.48
CA ALA A 192 -0.22 -0.52 12.40
C ALA A 192 0.37 0.76 11.76
N GLU A 193 0.30 0.93 10.44
CA GLU A 193 0.79 2.12 9.70
C GLU A 193 -0.32 2.92 9.00
N MET A 194 -1.59 2.59 9.23
CA MET A 194 -2.72 3.29 8.59
C MET A 194 -3.04 4.65 9.21
N THR A 195 -2.27 5.10 10.21
CA THR A 195 -2.36 6.46 10.77
C THR A 195 -1.62 7.50 9.92
N HIS A 196 -0.64 7.08 9.11
CA HIS A 196 0.07 7.94 8.15
C HIS A 196 0.04 7.34 6.73
N PRO A 197 -1.13 6.96 6.20
CA PRO A 197 -1.23 6.10 5.04
C PRO A 197 -0.77 6.77 3.74
N MET A 198 -0.56 8.11 3.74
CA MET A 198 -0.09 8.88 2.59
C MET A 198 1.11 8.25 1.89
N ARG A 199 2.06 7.68 2.63
CA ARG A 199 3.28 7.05 2.08
C ARG A 199 3.20 5.53 1.98
N HIS A 200 2.11 4.94 2.48
CA HIS A 200 1.93 3.50 2.58
C HIS A 200 0.85 2.97 1.63
N ILE A 201 0.26 3.84 0.82
CA ILE A 201 -0.71 3.50 -0.22
C ILE A 201 -0.20 4.12 -1.53
N ILE A 202 0.03 3.26 -2.52
CA ILE A 202 0.50 3.62 -3.85
C ILE A 202 -0.57 3.22 -4.85
N VAL A 203 -0.94 4.13 -5.74
CA VAL A 203 -1.78 3.83 -6.90
C VAL A 203 -0.87 3.58 -8.10
N HIS A 204 -0.95 2.39 -8.69
CA HIS A 204 -0.09 1.97 -9.78
C HIS A 204 -0.84 1.04 -10.74
N ASN A 205 -0.85 1.37 -12.03
CA ASN A 205 -1.48 0.58 -13.10
C ASN A 205 -2.90 0.11 -12.76
N GLY A 206 -3.76 1.04 -12.33
CA GLY A 206 -5.15 0.73 -11.96
C GLY A 206 -5.30 -0.12 -10.69
N ARG A 207 -4.26 -0.27 -9.86
CA ARG A 207 -4.31 -0.97 -8.56
C ARG A 207 -4.03 -0.01 -7.41
N VAL A 208 -4.65 -0.26 -6.27
CA VAL A 208 -4.30 0.35 -4.98
C VAL A 208 -3.43 -0.63 -4.21
N VAL A 209 -2.17 -0.27 -3.96
CA VAL A 209 -1.16 -1.16 -3.39
C VAL A 209 -0.71 -0.64 -2.03
N PHE A 210 -0.88 -1.44 -0.98
CA PHE A 210 -0.36 -1.13 0.34
C PHE A 210 1.11 -1.52 0.44
N VAL A 211 1.97 -0.62 0.90
CA VAL A 211 3.41 -0.90 1.07
C VAL A 211 3.82 -0.82 2.53
N ASP A 212 4.96 -1.43 2.85
CA ASP A 212 5.56 -1.49 4.20
C ASP A 212 4.69 -2.27 5.20
N PHE A 213 4.96 -3.57 5.33
CA PHE A 213 4.26 -4.47 6.25
C PHE A 213 5.09 -4.81 7.49
N GLU A 214 6.14 -4.04 7.75
CA GLU A 214 7.13 -4.35 8.79
C GLU A 214 6.52 -4.35 10.21
N LYS A 215 5.61 -3.40 10.47
CA LYS A 215 4.91 -3.26 11.76
C LYS A 215 3.66 -4.12 11.88
N CYS A 216 3.33 -4.94 10.88
CA CYS A 216 2.15 -5.78 10.94
C CYS A 216 2.19 -6.73 12.14
N THR A 217 1.03 -6.93 12.75
CA THR A 217 0.81 -7.88 13.82
C THR A 217 -0.53 -8.58 13.65
N TYR A 218 -0.62 -9.81 14.19
CA TYR A 218 -1.92 -10.40 14.47
C TYR A 218 -2.46 -9.81 15.77
N GLY A 219 -3.76 -9.54 15.82
CA GLY A 219 -4.38 -9.07 17.04
C GLY A 219 -5.89 -8.98 16.95
N GLN A 220 -6.53 -9.08 18.12
CA GLN A 220 -7.98 -8.94 18.26
C GLN A 220 -8.47 -7.51 17.94
N GLN A 221 -7.58 -6.52 17.94
CA GLN A 221 -7.92 -5.13 17.72
C GLN A 221 -7.89 -4.77 16.23
N ARG A 222 -9.08 -4.83 15.63
CA ARG A 222 -9.40 -4.42 14.25
C ARG A 222 -9.36 -2.90 14.11
N ARG A 223 -8.21 -2.36 13.69
CA ARG A 223 -7.97 -0.90 13.69
C ARG A 223 -7.80 -0.33 12.29
N ASN A 224 -7.65 -1.13 11.24
CA ASN A 224 -7.30 -0.60 9.91
C ASN A 224 -8.40 0.30 9.35
N VAL A 225 -9.67 -0.14 9.39
CA VAL A 225 -10.82 0.67 8.93
C VAL A 225 -10.94 1.97 9.74
N THR A 226 -10.74 1.89 11.06
CA THR A 226 -10.83 3.08 11.92
C THR A 226 -9.72 4.08 11.64
N GLN A 227 -8.49 3.60 11.39
CA GLN A 227 -7.33 4.42 11.08
C GLN A 227 -7.47 5.07 9.70
N ILE A 228 -7.92 4.34 8.68
CA ILE A 228 -8.13 4.92 7.35
C ILE A 228 -9.27 5.94 7.37
N CYS A 229 -10.35 5.71 8.13
CA CYS A 229 -11.43 6.72 8.26
C CYS A 229 -10.94 8.00 8.95
N GLN A 230 -10.05 7.89 9.95
CA GLN A 230 -9.41 9.06 10.57
C GLN A 230 -8.57 9.84 9.55
N PHE A 231 -7.82 9.13 8.70
CA PHE A 231 -7.07 9.75 7.61
C PHE A 231 -7.99 10.46 6.60
N LEU A 232 -9.07 9.81 6.18
CA LEU A 232 -10.06 10.38 5.25
C LEU A 232 -10.73 11.65 5.81
N ALA A 233 -10.89 11.71 7.13
CA ALA A 233 -11.39 12.88 7.83
C ALA A 233 -10.37 14.03 8.00
N SER A 234 -9.11 13.85 7.57
CA SER A 234 -8.09 14.89 7.70
C SER A 234 -8.33 16.04 6.71
N PRO A 235 -8.12 17.32 7.11
CA PRO A 235 -8.44 18.47 6.26
C PRO A 235 -7.79 18.41 4.86
N ARG A 236 -6.56 17.90 4.79
CA ARG A 236 -5.82 17.76 3.53
C ARG A 236 -6.48 16.77 2.57
N VAL A 237 -7.00 15.64 3.07
CA VAL A 237 -7.70 14.64 2.25
C VAL A 237 -9.08 15.14 1.87
N VAL A 238 -9.82 15.72 2.82
CA VAL A 238 -11.14 16.32 2.57
C VAL A 238 -11.07 17.36 1.46
N ALA A 239 -10.08 18.26 1.51
CA ALA A 239 -9.88 19.28 0.48
C ALA A 239 -9.57 18.67 -0.89
N ALA A 240 -8.69 17.66 -0.96
CA ALA A 240 -8.33 17.01 -2.22
C ALA A 240 -9.52 16.26 -2.84
N VAL A 241 -10.28 15.53 -2.02
CA VAL A 241 -11.46 14.77 -2.45
C VAL A 241 -12.60 15.70 -2.88
N THR A 242 -12.83 16.79 -2.14
CA THR A 242 -13.85 17.79 -2.47
C THR A 242 -13.51 18.55 -3.76
N ALA A 243 -12.23 18.87 -3.99
CA ALA A 243 -11.77 19.50 -5.23
C ALA A 243 -12.06 18.66 -6.48
N LYS A 244 -12.26 17.33 -6.32
CA LYS A 244 -12.67 16.41 -7.39
C LYS A 244 -14.19 16.22 -7.49
N GLY A 245 -14.99 17.03 -6.79
CA GLY A 245 -16.45 16.96 -6.82
C GLY A 245 -17.06 15.84 -5.97
N HIS A 246 -16.30 15.26 -5.03
CA HIS A 246 -16.81 14.25 -4.09
C HIS A 246 -16.87 14.83 -2.67
N SER A 247 -18.08 15.06 -2.16
CA SER A 247 -18.28 15.58 -0.80
C SER A 247 -18.33 14.46 0.24
N MET A 248 -17.63 14.60 1.36
CA MET A 248 -17.67 13.64 2.46
C MET A 248 -18.31 14.25 3.71
N ALA A 249 -19.33 13.60 4.28
CA ALA A 249 -19.98 14.03 5.50
C ALA A 249 -19.16 13.61 6.74
N ILE A 250 -18.16 14.40 7.13
CA ILE A 250 -17.13 14.01 8.11
C ILE A 250 -17.70 13.69 9.49
N ASP A 251 -18.71 14.42 9.97
CA ASP A 251 -19.32 14.13 11.27
C ASP A 251 -20.07 12.81 11.27
N LYS A 252 -20.78 12.50 10.18
CA LYS A 252 -21.40 11.18 9.98
C LYS A 252 -20.34 10.09 9.87
N LEU A 253 -19.22 10.35 9.18
CA LEU A 253 -18.13 9.39 9.03
C LEU A 253 -17.53 9.03 10.39
N ARG A 254 -17.31 10.03 11.26
CA ARG A 254 -16.81 9.82 12.63
C ARG A 254 -17.78 8.97 13.45
N LEU A 255 -19.10 9.24 13.34
CA LEU A 255 -20.12 8.45 14.02
C LEU A 255 -20.15 6.99 13.53
N ALA A 256 -20.16 6.78 12.22
CA ALA A 256 -20.12 5.45 11.61
C ALA A 256 -18.84 4.69 12.00
N THR A 257 -17.70 5.37 12.01
CA THR A 257 -16.41 4.80 12.45
C THR A 257 -16.46 4.36 13.91
N LYS A 258 -17.11 5.13 14.79
CA LYS A 258 -17.31 4.76 16.21
C LYS A 258 -18.18 3.51 16.32
N GLN A 259 -19.24 3.40 15.53
CA GLN A 259 -20.11 2.21 15.49
C GLN A 259 -19.35 0.97 15.01
N TYR A 260 -18.56 1.09 13.94
CA TYR A 260 -17.69 0.02 13.46
C TYR A 260 -16.70 -0.43 14.52
N LYS A 261 -16.02 0.51 15.20
CA LYS A 261 -15.08 0.19 16.28
C LYS A 261 -15.71 -0.64 17.40
N MET A 262 -16.98 -0.36 17.75
CA MET A 262 -17.71 -1.10 18.78
C MET A 262 -18.14 -2.50 18.32
N LYS A 263 -18.53 -2.64 17.05
CA LYS A 263 -19.00 -3.90 16.49
C LYS A 263 -18.50 -4.06 15.03
N PRO A 264 -17.26 -4.50 14.82
CA PRO A 264 -16.68 -4.60 13.48
C PRO A 264 -17.30 -5.76 12.69
N ASN A 265 -18.16 -5.45 11.71
CA ASN A 265 -18.80 -6.41 10.81
C ASN A 265 -19.20 -5.71 9.50
N SER A 266 -19.73 -6.48 8.53
CA SER A 266 -20.17 -5.97 7.23
C SER A 266 -21.21 -4.86 7.35
N LYS A 267 -22.24 -5.02 8.20
CA LYS A 267 -23.30 -4.00 8.38
C LYS A 267 -22.76 -2.66 8.87
N THR A 268 -21.84 -2.66 9.85
CA THR A 268 -21.25 -1.41 10.34
C THR A 268 -20.24 -0.82 9.36
N PHE A 269 -19.59 -1.66 8.55
CA PHE A 269 -18.74 -1.23 7.45
C PHE A 269 -19.56 -0.60 6.30
N ASP A 270 -20.71 -1.18 5.95
CA ASP A 270 -21.63 -0.64 4.95
C ASP A 270 -22.12 0.76 5.32
N THR A 271 -22.39 1.01 6.61
CA THR A 271 -22.73 2.37 7.09
C THR A 271 -21.62 3.38 6.80
N ILE A 272 -20.35 2.98 6.87
CA ILE A 272 -19.21 3.84 6.49
C ILE A 272 -19.27 4.14 4.99
N LEU A 273 -19.46 3.12 4.15
CA LEU A 273 -19.53 3.27 2.70
C LEU A 273 -20.71 4.17 2.27
N GLN A 274 -21.88 3.98 2.86
CA GLN A 274 -23.07 4.81 2.62
C GLN A 274 -22.81 6.27 2.99
N THR A 275 -22.17 6.50 4.14
CA THR A 275 -21.84 7.85 4.61
C THR A 275 -20.88 8.58 3.68
N LEU A 276 -19.96 7.83 3.07
CA LEU A 276 -19.04 8.33 2.05
C LEU A 276 -19.66 8.33 0.65
N ARG A 277 -20.94 8.01 0.48
CA ARG A 277 -21.63 7.93 -0.82
C ARG A 277 -20.90 7.02 -1.82
N LEU A 278 -20.42 5.87 -1.32
CA LEU A 278 -19.72 4.88 -2.12
C LEU A 278 -20.65 3.73 -2.55
N ASN A 279 -21.81 3.55 -1.96
CA ASN A 279 -22.74 2.51 -2.40
C ASN A 279 -23.56 3.02 -3.60
N ASN A 280 -23.15 2.59 -4.80
CA ASN A 280 -23.94 2.51 -6.02
C ASN A 280 -23.77 1.08 -6.52
#